data_AF-A0A1G7U7I5-F1
#
_entry.id   AF-A0A1G7U7I5-F1
#
_cell.length_a   1.000
_cell.length_b   1.000
_cell.length_c   1.000
_cell.angle_alpha   90.00
_cell.angle_beta   90.00
_cell.angle_gamma   90.00
#
_symmetry.space_group_name_H-M   'P 1'
#
loop_
_entity.id
_entity.type
_entity.pdbx_description
1 polymer ?
#
loop_
_entity_poly.entity_id
_entity_poly.type
_entity_poly.pdbx_seq_one_letter_code
_entity_poly.pdbx_strand_id
1 'polypeptide(L)'
;VLELTLCILSGGTYFFKVHSSLFFIHYRNAPLYNKIFPLIRYRLNDVVEGFDREYKGPLPYTHIKRVIGREEEIMWFKNENGDKDFLHPLFIDDLDVEGIKEYQFVQTSDESLILNCVKLPNAGEDVEEEIKRQLDQFLSKKKLRNVKYEVHFTDTLQIDKITGKVKMVINAIKQE
;
A
#
# COMPACT_ATOMS: atom_id res chain seq x y z
N VAL A 1 19.80 7.67 -21.02
CA VAL A 1 20.60 6.46 -20.75
C VAL A 1 20.38 6.09 -19.30
N LEU A 2 19.60 5.04 -19.03
CA LEU A 2 19.34 4.57 -17.66
C LEU A 2 20.56 3.78 -17.19
N GLU A 3 21.32 4.34 -16.25
CA GLU A 3 22.38 3.60 -15.56
C GLU A 3 21.73 2.61 -14.58
N LEU A 4 21.67 1.34 -15.00
CA LEU A 4 21.32 0.21 -14.14
C LEU A 4 22.57 -0.21 -13.37
N THR A 5 22.72 0.21 -12.12
CA THR A 5 23.79 -0.32 -11.26
C THR A 5 23.34 -1.66 -10.67
N LEU A 6 23.96 -2.75 -11.14
CA LEU A 6 23.80 -4.08 -10.59
C LEU A 6 24.58 -4.18 -9.27
N CYS A 7 23.86 -4.22 -8.14
CA CYS A 7 24.48 -4.48 -6.84
C CYS A 7 24.42 -5.97 -6.54
N ILE A 8 25.55 -6.66 -6.71
CA ILE A 8 25.76 -8.05 -6.30
C ILE A 8 26.07 -8.06 -4.79
N LEU A 9 25.38 -8.90 -4.01
CA LEU A 9 25.86 -9.35 -2.70
C LEU A 9 26.37 -10.78 -2.86
N SER A 10 27.51 -11.09 -2.25
CA SER A 10 28.00 -12.46 -2.10
C SER A 10 26.93 -13.29 -1.39
N GLY A 11 26.29 -14.21 -2.12
CA GLY A 11 25.15 -15.00 -1.62
C GLY A 11 23.96 -15.16 -2.58
N GLY A 12 24.02 -14.61 -3.79
CA GLY A 12 23.00 -14.87 -4.84
C GLY A 12 21.82 -13.90 -4.86
N THR A 13 21.90 -12.82 -4.08
CA THR A 13 20.91 -11.75 -4.06
C THR A 13 21.27 -10.64 -5.04
N TYR A 14 20.34 -10.29 -5.93
CA TYR A 14 20.51 -9.23 -6.95
C TYR A 14 19.55 -8.08 -6.67
N PHE A 15 20.06 -6.84 -6.65
CA PHE A 15 19.27 -5.63 -6.52
C PHE A 15 19.46 -4.72 -7.74
N PHE A 16 18.38 -4.07 -8.17
CA PHE A 16 18.40 -3.02 -9.19
C PHE A 16 18.11 -1.68 -8.51
N LYS A 17 19.06 -0.74 -8.60
CA LYS A 17 18.90 0.64 -8.11
C LYS A 17 18.51 1.53 -9.28
N VAL A 18 17.35 2.18 -9.23
CA VAL A 18 16.93 3.20 -10.21
C VAL A 18 16.74 4.52 -9.47
N HIS A 19 17.48 5.55 -9.86
CA HIS A 19 17.61 6.82 -9.14
C HIS A 19 16.29 7.63 -9.14
N SER A 20 15.56 7.64 -8.01
CA SER A 20 14.78 8.77 -7.47
C SER A 20 14.07 8.32 -6.18
N SER A 21 13.61 9.28 -5.38
CA SER A 21 13.30 9.26 -3.93
C SER A 21 12.29 8.23 -3.38
N LEU A 22 11.81 7.29 -4.19
CA LEU A 22 10.90 6.24 -3.74
C LEU A 22 11.17 4.98 -4.57
N PHE A 23 11.96 4.09 -4.00
CA PHE A 23 12.43 2.91 -4.71
C PHE A 23 11.35 1.81 -4.70
N PHE A 24 10.79 1.47 -5.86
CA PHE A 24 10.02 0.25 -6.05
C PHE A 24 10.99 -0.94 -6.10
N ILE A 25 11.23 -1.59 -4.97
CA ILE A 25 12.16 -2.72 -4.91
C ILE A 25 11.36 -3.99 -4.74
N HIS A 26 11.11 -4.66 -5.87
CA HIS A 26 10.79 -6.07 -5.87
C HIS A 26 12.01 -6.83 -5.36
N TYR A 27 12.05 -7.08 -4.05
CA TYR A 27 13.12 -7.90 -3.49
C TYR A 27 12.87 -9.35 -3.84
N ARG A 28 13.94 -10.04 -4.27
CA ARG A 28 13.88 -11.46 -4.62
C ARG A 28 14.47 -12.29 -3.49
N ASN A 29 13.66 -13.17 -2.93
CA ASN A 29 14.11 -14.07 -1.87
C ASN A 29 14.65 -15.38 -2.47
N ALA A 30 15.75 -15.87 -1.91
CA ALA A 30 16.28 -17.21 -2.15
C ALA A 30 16.69 -17.84 -0.80
N PRO A 31 15.86 -18.72 -0.20
CA PRO A 31 16.23 -19.40 1.03
C PRO A 31 17.40 -20.34 0.74
N LEU A 32 18.49 -20.18 1.49
CA LEU A 32 19.74 -20.91 1.23
C LEU A 32 19.73 -22.36 1.76
N TYR A 33 18.78 -22.69 2.65
CA TYR A 33 18.80 -23.96 3.39
C TYR A 33 17.49 -24.77 3.28
N ASN A 34 16.47 -24.26 2.58
CA ASN A 34 15.21 -24.99 2.41
C ASN A 34 15.35 -26.05 1.30
N LYS A 35 15.39 -27.33 1.69
CA LYS A 35 15.53 -28.47 0.77
C LYS A 35 14.21 -28.97 0.19
N ILE A 36 13.08 -28.70 0.86
CA ILE A 36 11.77 -29.27 0.50
C ILE A 36 11.04 -28.35 -0.50
N PHE A 37 11.21 -27.04 -0.39
CA PHE A 37 10.60 -26.05 -1.29
C PHE A 37 11.56 -24.87 -1.54
N PRO A 38 12.60 -25.04 -2.38
CA PRO A 38 13.55 -23.97 -2.66
C PRO A 38 12.91 -22.87 -3.50
N LEU A 39 12.73 -21.69 -2.91
CA LEU A 39 12.22 -20.52 -3.61
C LEU A 39 13.34 -19.79 -4.34
N ILE A 40 13.60 -20.07 -5.62
CA ILE A 40 14.71 -19.43 -6.33
C ILE A 40 14.26 -18.09 -6.91
N ARG A 41 14.85 -16.98 -6.44
CA ARG A 41 14.59 -15.61 -6.91
C ARG A 41 13.10 -15.26 -6.91
N TYR A 42 12.39 -15.68 -5.87
CA TYR A 42 10.95 -15.45 -5.74
C TYR A 42 10.65 -13.96 -5.61
N ARG A 43 9.81 -13.43 -6.51
CA ARG A 43 9.42 -12.02 -6.49
C ARG A 43 8.41 -11.82 -5.37
N LEU A 44 8.85 -11.12 -4.32
CA LEU A 44 7.93 -10.54 -3.35
C LEU A 44 7.40 -9.22 -3.94
N ASN A 45 6.08 -9.03 -3.88
CA ASN A 45 5.43 -7.78 -4.27
C ASN A 45 5.42 -6.78 -3.11
N ASP A 46 6.31 -6.94 -2.13
CA ASP A 46 6.51 -5.96 -1.07
C ASP A 46 7.24 -4.74 -1.65
N VAL A 47 6.80 -3.55 -1.25
CA VAL A 47 7.44 -2.27 -1.51
C VAL A 47 8.18 -1.87 -0.24
N VAL A 48 9.44 -1.47 -0.38
CA VAL A 48 10.30 -1.11 0.76
C VAL A 48 11.00 0.22 0.50
N GLU A 49 11.24 0.99 1.57
CA GLU A 49 12.01 2.22 1.50
C GLU A 49 13.42 1.99 2.03
N GLY A 50 14.41 2.45 1.26
CA GLY A 50 15.79 2.61 1.72
C GLY A 50 16.56 1.30 1.84
N PHE A 51 17.73 1.24 1.21
CA PHE A 51 18.71 0.20 1.44
C PHE A 51 20.01 0.84 1.87
N ASP A 52 20.50 0.43 3.03
CA ASP A 52 21.72 0.96 3.60
C ASP A 52 22.69 -0.19 3.93
N ARG A 53 23.79 -0.25 3.19
CA ARG A 53 24.88 -1.22 3.42
C ARG A 53 25.83 -0.75 4.52
N GLU A 54 25.89 0.55 4.76
CA GLU A 54 26.79 1.18 5.74
C GLU A 54 26.10 1.33 7.11
N TYR A 55 24.85 0.90 7.22
CA TYR A 55 24.10 0.92 8.45
C TYR A 55 24.86 0.16 9.55
N LYS A 56 25.23 0.90 10.61
CA LYS A 56 25.93 0.35 11.77
C LYS A 56 24.94 -0.31 12.73
N GLY A 57 24.41 -1.46 12.31
CA GLY A 57 23.59 -2.33 13.14
C GLY A 57 24.41 -3.36 13.93
N PRO A 58 23.76 -4.15 14.79
CA PRO A 58 24.41 -5.25 15.51
C PRO A 58 24.91 -6.37 14.59
N LEU A 59 24.45 -6.40 13.34
CA LEU A 59 24.78 -7.42 12.34
C LEU A 59 25.23 -6.75 11.04
N PRO A 60 26.18 -7.35 10.30
CA PRO A 60 26.75 -6.77 9.08
C PRO A 60 25.88 -7.03 7.84
N TYR A 61 24.56 -6.85 7.96
CA TYR A 61 23.62 -7.06 6.87
C TYR A 61 23.15 -5.73 6.27
N THR A 62 22.80 -5.75 4.98
CA THR A 62 22.14 -4.61 4.35
C THR A 62 20.82 -4.33 5.07
N HIS A 63 20.68 -3.10 5.55
CA HIS A 63 19.51 -2.66 6.28
C HIS A 63 18.43 -2.14 5.33
N ILE A 64 17.19 -2.55 5.58
CA ILE A 64 15.99 -1.98 4.96
C ILE A 64 15.40 -1.00 5.98
N LYS A 65 15.26 0.27 5.59
CA LYS A 65 14.80 1.31 6.53
C LYS A 65 13.35 1.09 6.96
N ARG A 66 12.46 0.73 6.04
CA ARG A 66 11.09 0.28 6.35
C ARG A 66 10.46 -0.51 5.20
N VAL A 67 9.51 -1.39 5.55
CA VAL A 67 8.57 -1.97 4.59
C VAL A 67 7.39 -1.01 4.46
N ILE A 68 7.05 -0.63 3.23
CA ILE A 68 5.94 0.28 2.94
C ILE A 68 4.62 -0.48 2.92
N GLY A 69 4.58 -1.66 2.29
CA GLY A 69 3.35 -2.44 2.10
C GLY A 69 3.45 -3.34 0.88
N ARG A 70 2.32 -3.89 0.44
CA ARG A 70 2.22 -4.71 -0.79
C ARG A 70 1.88 -3.83 -1.99
N GLU A 71 2.49 -4.09 -3.15
CA GLU A 71 2.24 -3.35 -4.40
C GLU A 71 0.75 -3.33 -4.75
N GLU A 72 0.07 -4.46 -4.54
CA GLU A 72 -1.36 -4.64 -4.79
C GLU A 72 -2.29 -3.85 -3.84
N GLU A 73 -1.78 -3.39 -2.69
CA GLU A 73 -2.58 -2.74 -1.64
C GLU A 73 -2.32 -1.23 -1.57
N ILE A 74 -1.20 -0.73 -2.10
CA ILE A 74 -0.83 0.69 -1.97
C ILE A 74 -1.58 1.56 -3.00
N MET A 75 -2.32 2.55 -2.51
CA MET A 75 -2.93 3.60 -3.35
C MET A 75 -1.98 4.79 -3.48
N TRP A 76 -1.73 5.22 -4.71
CA TRP A 76 -0.81 6.30 -5.02
C TRP A 76 -1.55 7.56 -5.46
N PHE A 77 -1.33 8.67 -4.76
CA PHE A 77 -1.97 9.94 -5.08
C PHE A 77 -0.91 11.01 -5.39
N LYS A 78 -1.32 12.00 -6.18
CA LYS A 78 -0.60 13.24 -6.31
C LYS A 78 -1.03 14.16 -5.18
N ASN A 79 -0.07 14.73 -4.46
CA ASN A 79 -0.32 15.60 -3.33
C ASN A 79 -0.47 17.07 -3.76
N GLU A 80 -0.74 17.95 -2.80
CA GLU A 80 -0.95 19.38 -3.03
C GLU A 80 0.25 20.08 -3.71
N ASN A 81 1.47 19.56 -3.53
CA ASN A 81 2.69 20.09 -4.14
C ASN A 81 2.99 19.50 -5.53
N GLY A 82 2.17 18.55 -5.99
CA GLY A 82 2.39 17.79 -7.22
C GLY A 82 3.33 16.60 -7.07
N ASP A 83 3.81 16.32 -5.85
CA ASP A 83 4.62 15.12 -5.57
C ASP A 83 3.73 13.90 -5.38
N LYS A 84 4.29 12.71 -5.64
CA LYS A 84 3.60 11.44 -5.44
C LYS A 84 3.74 10.99 -3.99
N ASP A 85 2.61 10.78 -3.31
CA ASP A 85 2.54 10.17 -1.98
C ASP A 85 1.57 8.98 -2.02
N PHE A 86 1.56 8.18 -0.95
CA PHE A 86 0.74 6.99 -0.89
C PHE A 86 -0.12 6.91 0.36
N LEU A 87 -1.26 6.25 0.19
CA LEU A 87 -2.18 5.91 1.25
C LEU A 87 -2.18 4.39 1.42
N HIS A 88 -1.74 3.92 2.59
CA HIS A 88 -1.59 2.49 2.88
C HIS A 88 -2.81 1.93 3.63
N PRO A 89 -3.50 0.89 3.15
CA PRO A 89 -4.79 0.45 3.69
C PRO A 89 -4.83 0.15 5.18
N LEU A 90 -3.69 -0.19 5.80
CA LEU A 90 -3.58 -0.28 7.26
C LEU A 90 -4.04 0.99 8.03
N PHE A 91 -4.14 2.18 7.41
CA PHE A 91 -4.80 3.31 8.10
C PHE A 91 -6.29 3.04 8.36
N ILE A 92 -6.90 2.00 7.77
CA ILE A 92 -8.24 1.52 8.13
C ILE A 92 -8.30 1.11 9.59
N ASP A 93 -7.21 0.57 10.16
CA ASP A 93 -7.15 0.29 11.59
C ASP A 93 -7.25 1.59 12.41
N ASP A 94 -6.84 2.73 11.83
CA ASP A 94 -7.06 4.05 12.40
C ASP A 94 -8.46 4.63 12.06
N LEU A 95 -9.15 4.08 11.05
CA LEU A 95 -10.51 4.47 10.61
C LEU A 95 -11.58 3.67 11.38
N ASP A 96 -11.49 3.74 12.71
CA ASP A 96 -12.33 3.01 13.65
C ASP A 96 -13.62 3.80 13.92
N VAL A 97 -14.58 3.67 12.99
CA VAL A 97 -15.92 4.28 13.13
C VAL A 97 -16.90 3.23 13.61
N GLU A 98 -17.49 3.48 14.78
CA GLU A 98 -18.52 2.62 15.35
C GLU A 98 -19.72 2.49 14.39
N GLY A 99 -20.25 1.28 14.24
CA GLY A 99 -21.37 1.03 13.33
C GLY A 99 -20.95 0.70 11.89
N ILE A 100 -19.66 0.67 11.55
CA ILE A 100 -19.17 0.12 10.29
C ILE A 100 -18.66 -1.30 10.47
N LYS A 101 -19.06 -2.17 9.54
CA LYS A 101 -18.66 -3.58 9.50
C LYS A 101 -17.43 -3.79 8.61
N GLU A 102 -17.43 -3.20 7.42
CA GLU A 102 -16.42 -3.43 6.40
C GLU A 102 -16.18 -2.17 5.57
N TYR A 103 -14.93 -1.99 5.11
CA TYR A 103 -14.49 -0.91 4.23
C TYR A 103 -13.87 -1.46 2.95
N GLN A 104 -14.07 -0.73 1.85
CA GLN A 104 -13.37 -0.96 0.59
C GLN A 104 -13.05 0.36 -0.09
N PHE A 105 -11.76 0.59 -0.33
CA PHE A 105 -11.27 1.77 -1.03
C PHE A 105 -11.19 1.48 -2.52
N VAL A 106 -11.75 2.37 -3.31
CA VAL A 106 -11.68 2.32 -4.77
C VAL A 106 -10.94 3.57 -5.22
N GLN A 107 -9.69 3.41 -5.63
CA GLN A 107 -8.95 4.50 -6.25
C GLN A 107 -9.49 4.73 -7.66
N THR A 108 -10.10 5.89 -7.90
CA THR A 108 -10.71 6.25 -9.19
C THR A 108 -9.77 7.10 -10.06
N SER A 109 -8.86 7.87 -9.45
CA SER A 109 -7.78 8.58 -10.15
C SER A 109 -6.58 8.81 -9.22
N ASP A 110 -5.54 9.49 -9.69
CA ASP A 110 -4.41 9.95 -8.86
C ASP A 110 -4.77 11.13 -7.93
N GLU A 111 -6.00 11.67 -8.03
CA GLU A 111 -6.52 12.74 -7.20
C GLU A 111 -7.95 12.43 -6.67
N SER A 112 -8.41 11.18 -6.76
CA SER A 112 -9.74 10.80 -6.24
C SER A 112 -9.88 9.34 -5.80
N LEU A 113 -10.73 9.11 -4.80
CA LEU A 113 -11.11 7.79 -4.31
C LEU A 113 -12.60 7.69 -3.95
N ILE A 114 -13.12 6.47 -3.86
CA ILE A 114 -14.44 6.17 -3.28
C ILE A 114 -14.22 5.23 -2.10
N LEU A 115 -14.90 5.49 -1.00
CA LEU A 115 -14.95 4.60 0.16
C LEU A 115 -16.32 3.93 0.21
N ASN A 116 -16.36 2.63 -0.11
CA ASN A 116 -17.54 1.80 0.07
C ASN A 116 -17.54 1.24 1.50
N CYS A 117 -18.67 1.38 2.18
CA CYS A 117 -18.86 0.95 3.57
C CYS A 117 -20.09 0.06 3.71
N VAL A 118 -19.96 -1.01 4.50
CA VAL A 118 -21.11 -1.81 4.94
C VAL A 118 -21.45 -1.41 6.37
N LYS A 119 -22.67 -0.93 6.60
CA LYS A 119 -23.15 -0.57 7.95
C LYS A 119 -23.53 -1.82 8.75
N LEU A 120 -23.32 -1.75 10.07
CA LEU A 120 -23.98 -2.67 11.00
C LEU A 120 -25.46 -2.29 11.14
N PRO A 121 -26.35 -3.24 11.50
CA PRO A 121 -27.78 -2.97 11.64
C PRO A 121 -28.13 -1.88 12.67
N ASN A 122 -27.24 -1.65 13.63
CA ASN A 122 -27.38 -0.67 14.72
C ASN A 122 -26.52 0.59 14.50
N ALA A 123 -26.06 0.84 13.27
CA ALA A 123 -25.27 2.02 12.95
C ALA A 123 -26.03 3.32 13.26
N GLY A 124 -25.35 4.28 13.88
CA GLY A 124 -25.87 5.61 14.16
C GLY A 124 -26.13 6.42 12.88
N GLU A 125 -26.89 7.51 13.01
CA GLU A 125 -27.16 8.44 11.90
C GLU A 125 -25.93 9.31 11.55
N ASP A 126 -25.01 9.50 12.51
CA ASP A 126 -23.80 10.33 12.44
C ASP A 126 -22.59 9.63 11.82
N VAL A 127 -22.70 8.33 11.53
CA VAL A 127 -21.60 7.48 11.03
C VAL A 127 -20.94 8.06 9.77
N GLU A 128 -21.71 8.66 8.86
CA GLU A 128 -21.15 9.27 7.65
C GLU A 128 -20.31 10.51 7.97
N GLU A 129 -20.74 11.34 8.91
CA GLU A 129 -20.01 12.54 9.32
C GLU A 129 -18.71 12.16 10.02
N GLU A 130 -18.74 11.10 10.84
CA GLU A 130 -17.56 10.59 11.52
C GLU A 130 -16.53 10.01 10.54
N ILE A 131 -16.97 9.23 9.54
CA ILE A 131 -16.08 8.75 8.46
C ILE A 131 -15.41 9.92 7.74
N LYS A 132 -16.20 10.93 7.33
CA LYS A 132 -15.69 12.13 6.63
C LYS A 132 -14.67 12.87 7.49
N ARG A 133 -14.99 13.08 8.77
CA ARG A 133 -14.09 13.73 9.73
C ARG A 133 -12.76 13.01 9.85
N GLN A 134 -12.76 11.68 9.96
CA GLN A 134 -11.54 10.89 10.06
C GLN A 134 -10.76 10.91 8.73
N LEU A 135 -11.42 10.72 7.58
CA LEU A 135 -10.78 10.83 6.26
C LEU A 135 -10.09 12.18 6.06
N ASP A 136 -10.76 13.29 6.38
CA ASP A 136 -10.18 14.63 6.27
C ASP A 136 -8.92 14.78 7.13
N GLN A 137 -8.94 14.22 8.34
CA GLN A 137 -7.77 14.21 9.22
C GLN A 137 -6.61 13.41 8.62
N PHE A 138 -6.89 12.23 8.06
CA PHE A 138 -5.86 11.41 7.41
C PHE A 138 -5.25 12.08 6.18
N LEU A 139 -6.10 12.57 5.28
CA LEU A 139 -5.66 13.26 4.06
C LEU A 139 -4.85 14.51 4.42
N SER A 140 -5.29 15.28 5.43
CA SER A 140 -4.54 16.43 5.90
C SER A 140 -3.16 16.08 6.46
N LYS A 141 -3.03 14.99 7.23
CA LYS A 141 -1.72 14.56 7.79
C LYS A 141 -0.71 14.22 6.68
N LYS A 142 -1.20 13.78 5.51
CA LYS A 142 -0.41 13.37 4.35
C LYS A 142 -0.25 14.45 3.27
N LYS A 143 -0.76 15.68 3.49
CA LYS A 143 -0.80 16.75 2.46
C LYS A 143 -1.56 16.33 1.19
N LEU A 144 -2.60 15.52 1.35
CA LEU A 144 -3.46 14.99 0.30
C LEU A 144 -4.82 15.68 0.29
N ARG A 145 -4.94 16.95 0.74
CA ARG A 145 -6.25 17.64 0.79
C ARG A 145 -6.85 17.88 -0.59
N ASN A 146 -6.02 17.79 -1.64
CA ASN A 146 -6.46 17.85 -3.03
C ASN A 146 -7.16 16.57 -3.49
N VAL A 147 -7.00 15.45 -2.76
CA VAL A 147 -7.65 14.18 -3.09
C VAL A 147 -9.13 14.25 -2.74
N LYS A 148 -9.98 14.14 -3.76
CA LYS A 148 -11.43 14.12 -3.58
C LYS A 148 -11.89 12.73 -3.16
N TYR A 149 -12.89 12.65 -2.31
CA TYR A 149 -13.47 11.38 -1.94
C TYR A 149 -15.00 11.41 -1.90
N GLU A 150 -15.59 10.23 -2.12
CA GLU A 150 -17.01 9.96 -1.90
C GLU A 150 -17.15 8.81 -0.91
N VAL A 151 -18.20 8.83 -0.10
CA VAL A 151 -18.54 7.75 0.84
C VAL A 151 -19.85 7.14 0.39
N HIS A 152 -19.83 5.85 0.05
CA HIS A 152 -21.01 5.10 -0.41
C HIS A 152 -21.32 4.01 0.60
N PHE A 153 -22.59 3.92 1.02
CA PHE A 153 -23.06 2.80 1.84
C PHE A 153 -23.69 1.74 0.96
N THR A 154 -23.24 0.50 1.13
CA THR A 154 -23.73 -0.65 0.36
C THR A 154 -24.06 -1.81 1.27
N ASP A 155 -24.94 -2.71 0.82
CA ASP A 155 -25.26 -3.93 1.56
C ASP A 155 -24.11 -4.95 1.51
N THR A 156 -23.32 -4.91 0.43
CA THR A 156 -22.19 -5.81 0.20
C THR A 156 -21.07 -5.11 -0.56
N LEU A 157 -19.83 -5.55 -0.33
CA LEU A 157 -18.64 -5.06 -1.02
C LEU A 157 -18.34 -5.87 -2.27
N GLN A 158 -17.56 -5.30 -3.19
CA GLN A 158 -17.14 -6.01 -4.39
C GLN A 158 -16.20 -7.17 -4.04
N ILE A 159 -16.54 -8.36 -4.53
CA ILE A 159 -15.77 -9.59 -4.33
C ILE A 159 -14.96 -9.88 -5.58
N ASP A 160 -13.71 -10.28 -5.41
CA ASP A 160 -12.91 -10.84 -6.49
C ASP A 160 -13.50 -12.19 -6.92
N LYS A 161 -14.03 -12.26 -8.15
CA LYS A 161 -14.75 -13.43 -8.67
C LYS A 161 -13.89 -14.70 -8.75
N ILE A 162 -12.57 -14.58 -8.78
CA ILE A 162 -11.65 -15.72 -8.89
C ILE A 162 -11.34 -16.26 -7.50
N THR A 163 -11.03 -15.38 -6.55
CA THR A 163 -10.60 -15.78 -5.20
C THR A 163 -11.75 -15.92 -4.21
N GLY A 164 -12.92 -15.36 -4.51
CA GLY A 164 -14.05 -15.26 -3.59
C GLY A 164 -13.82 -14.32 -2.40
N LYS A 165 -12.70 -13.58 -2.39
CA LYS A 165 -12.34 -12.67 -1.30
C LYS A 165 -12.73 -11.23 -1.63
N VAL A 166 -13.18 -10.50 -0.61
CA VAL A 166 -13.30 -9.04 -0.68
C VAL A 166 -11.90 -8.44 -0.67
N LYS A 167 -11.58 -7.63 -1.69
CA LYS A 167 -10.36 -6.83 -1.69
C LYS A 167 -10.62 -5.53 -0.96
N MET A 168 -9.71 -5.18 -0.06
CA MET A 168 -9.75 -3.93 0.69
C MET A 168 -9.48 -2.71 -0.20
N VAL A 169 -8.63 -2.86 -1.21
CA VAL A 169 -8.32 -1.83 -2.21
C VAL A 169 -8.62 -2.33 -3.61
N ILE A 170 -9.25 -1.47 -4.39
CA ILE A 170 -9.47 -1.63 -5.82
C ILE A 170 -8.82 -0.45 -6.51
N ASN A 171 -7.90 -0.73 -7.44
CA ASN A 171 -7.32 0.29 -8.30
C ASN A 171 -8.07 0.28 -9.64
N ALA A 172 -8.99 1.23 -9.85
CA ALA A 172 -9.77 1.32 -11.09
C ALA A 172 -8.94 1.87 -12.27
N ILE A 173 -7.82 2.55 -11.99
CA ILE A 173 -6.93 3.13 -13.01
C ILE A 173 -6.17 2.04 -13.77
N LYS A 174 -5.84 0.92 -13.10
CA LYS A 174 -5.07 -0.19 -13.69
C LYS A 174 -5.92 -1.20 -14.48
N GLN A 175 -7.22 -0.97 -14.65
CA GLN A 175 -8.11 -1.91 -15.36
C GLN A 175 -8.19 -1.66 -16.89
N GLU A 176 -7.31 -0.82 -17.44
CA GLU A 176 -7.08 -0.65 -18.88
C GLU A 176 -5.84 -1.42 -19.39
#